data_AF-A0A165YUF6-F1
#
_entry.id   AF-A0A165YUF6-F1
#
_cell.length_a   1.000
_cell.length_b   1.000
_cell.length_c   1.000
_cell.angle_alpha   90.00
_cell.angle_beta   90.00
_cell.angle_gamma   90.00
#
_symmetry.space_group_name_H-M   'P 1'
#
loop_
_entity.id
_entity.type
_entity.pdbx_description
1 polymer ?
#
loop_
_entity_poly.entity_id
_entity_poly.type
_entity_poly.pdbx_seq_one_letter_code
_entity_poly.pdbx_strand_id
1 'polypeptide(L)'
;MVCLRSGYDSSVSTPNSTTNVQRRRHIEDVIAYHDTWRRLYAKRLPMAILDRRFRITKTNPSAPTLHFGLAFTKDNIMHCANTHQLLPAMFQDEETDPKRASRRFSVAIMAVKDYLERSQKVMLSCEIPLSPEGSAIFSLYSNYTRRRLRRPQTEKLILNFMREELNIDQDQEHLAKWYWDMRHGTDYVSKYAEFNL
;
A
#
# COMPACT_ATOMS: atom_id res chain seq x y z
N MET A 1 -59.84 -42.03 36.26
CA MET A 1 -59.62 -40.61 35.94
C MET A 1 -58.12 -40.41 35.76
N VAL A 2 -57.73 -40.03 34.55
CA VAL A 2 -56.36 -40.05 34.02
C VAL A 2 -55.58 -38.82 34.50
N CYS A 3 -54.29 -38.96 34.82
CA CYS A 3 -53.30 -37.94 34.52
C CYS A 3 -51.90 -38.57 34.35
N LEU A 4 -51.27 -38.16 33.26
CA LEU A 4 -50.13 -38.75 32.56
C LEU A 4 -48.80 -38.19 33.05
N ARG A 5 -47.75 -39.01 32.87
CA ARG A 5 -46.33 -38.62 32.88
C ARG A 5 -46.02 -37.63 31.75
N SER A 6 -45.17 -36.65 32.02
CA SER A 6 -44.28 -35.99 31.05
C SER A 6 -43.18 -35.30 31.87
N GLY A 7 -41.89 -35.55 31.72
CA GLY A 7 -41.14 -35.74 30.48
C GLY A 7 -40.38 -34.45 30.16
N TYR A 8 -39.47 -34.00 31.04
CA TYR A 8 -38.63 -32.83 30.80
C TYR A 8 -37.43 -33.25 29.92
N ASP A 9 -37.58 -33.12 28.60
CA ASP A 9 -36.47 -33.17 27.66
C ASP A 9 -35.77 -31.80 27.64
N SER A 10 -34.59 -31.75 28.27
CA SER A 10 -33.68 -30.61 28.15
C SER A 10 -32.96 -30.70 26.80
N SER A 11 -33.52 -30.06 25.78
CA SER A 11 -32.84 -29.85 24.51
C SER A 11 -31.70 -28.84 24.69
N VAL A 12 -30.46 -29.36 24.78
CA VAL A 12 -29.23 -28.56 24.70
C VAL A 12 -29.09 -28.07 23.26
N SER A 13 -29.59 -26.87 22.98
CA SER A 13 -29.33 -26.15 21.74
C SER A 13 -27.85 -25.79 21.65
N THR A 14 -27.12 -26.46 20.75
CA THR A 14 -25.70 -26.24 20.49
C THR A 14 -25.51 -24.92 19.71
N PRO A 15 -24.80 -23.90 20.24
CA PRO A 15 -24.67 -22.60 19.59
C PRO A 15 -23.47 -22.50 18.62
N ASN A 16 -23.12 -23.58 17.91
CA ASN A 16 -21.87 -23.67 17.12
C ASN A 16 -22.03 -23.53 15.59
N SER A 17 -23.26 -23.31 15.09
CA SER A 17 -23.53 -23.36 13.64
C SER A 17 -23.42 -22.00 12.93
N THR A 18 -23.90 -20.92 13.56
CA THR A 18 -23.98 -19.58 12.94
C THR A 18 -22.62 -18.89 12.79
N THR A 19 -21.74 -19.05 13.78
CA THR A 19 -20.40 -18.41 13.81
C THR A 19 -19.46 -18.97 12.74
N ASN A 20 -19.58 -20.27 12.46
CA ASN A 20 -18.75 -20.94 11.44
C ASN A 20 -19.18 -20.57 10.02
N VAL A 21 -20.48 -20.39 9.77
CA VAL A 21 -21.01 -19.94 8.48
C VAL A 21 -20.63 -18.49 8.20
N GLN A 22 -20.74 -17.60 9.18
CA GLN A 22 -20.31 -16.19 9.05
C GLN A 22 -18.80 -16.07 8.81
N ARG A 23 -17.99 -16.86 9.52
CA ARG A 23 -16.53 -16.88 9.33
C ARG A 23 -16.14 -17.38 7.94
N ARG A 24 -16.81 -18.41 7.41
CA ARG A 24 -16.57 -18.91 6.05
C ARG A 24 -16.91 -17.87 4.98
N ARG A 25 -18.09 -17.24 5.08
CA ARG A 25 -18.48 -16.15 4.16
C ARG A 25 -17.49 -15.00 4.17
N HIS A 26 -17.06 -14.56 5.35
CA HIS A 26 -16.04 -13.52 5.48
C HIS A 26 -14.71 -13.91 4.81
N ILE A 27 -14.27 -15.17 4.94
CA ILE A 27 -13.04 -15.65 4.27
C ILE A 27 -13.23 -15.65 2.75
N GLU A 28 -14.37 -16.13 2.25
CA GLU A 28 -14.69 -16.12 0.82
C GLU A 28 -14.73 -14.69 0.25
N ASP A 29 -15.34 -13.75 0.97
CA ASP A 29 -15.40 -12.34 0.60
C ASP A 29 -14.00 -11.71 0.55
N VAL A 30 -13.14 -12.02 1.52
CA VAL A 30 -11.73 -11.56 1.53
C VAL A 30 -10.94 -12.13 0.36
N ILE A 31 -11.11 -13.41 0.04
CA ILE A 31 -10.45 -14.05 -1.10
C ILE A 31 -10.91 -13.40 -2.42
N ALA A 32 -12.22 -13.26 -2.61
CA ALA A 32 -12.80 -12.64 -3.80
C ALA A 32 -12.35 -11.18 -3.96
N TYR A 33 -12.24 -10.44 -2.85
CA TYR A 33 -11.68 -9.09 -2.83
C TYR A 33 -10.21 -9.10 -3.29
N HIS A 34 -9.36 -9.95 -2.71
CA HIS A 34 -7.96 -10.07 -3.12
C HIS A 34 -7.80 -10.45 -4.60
N ASP A 35 -8.61 -11.37 -5.10
CA ASP A 35 -8.58 -11.78 -6.51
C ASP A 35 -9.00 -10.63 -7.43
N THR A 36 -10.02 -9.86 -7.04
CA THR A 36 -10.43 -8.64 -7.76
C THR A 36 -9.29 -7.63 -7.79
N TRP A 37 -8.60 -7.43 -6.66
CA TRP A 37 -7.43 -6.54 -6.59
C TRP A 37 -6.28 -7.00 -7.48
N ARG A 38 -5.96 -8.29 -7.51
CA ARG A 38 -4.92 -8.83 -8.41
C ARG A 38 -5.28 -8.63 -9.88
N ARG A 39 -6.54 -8.91 -10.27
CA ARG A 39 -7.00 -8.70 -11.63
C ARG A 39 -6.95 -7.21 -12.01
N LEU A 40 -7.32 -6.32 -11.08
CA LEU A 40 -7.28 -4.87 -11.31
C LEU A 40 -5.85 -4.39 -11.48
N TYR A 41 -4.93 -4.87 -10.63
CA TYR A 41 -3.51 -4.57 -10.72
C TYR A 41 -2.92 -4.98 -12.07
N ALA A 42 -3.30 -6.15 -12.60
CA ALA A 42 -2.86 -6.60 -13.93
C ALA A 42 -3.33 -5.66 -15.07
N LYS A 43 -4.42 -4.91 -14.88
CA LYS A 43 -4.90 -3.87 -15.81
C LYS A 43 -4.25 -2.51 -15.58
N ARG A 44 -3.67 -2.27 -14.40
CA ARG A 44 -3.16 -0.97 -13.93
C ARG A 44 -1.73 -1.10 -13.39
N LEU A 45 -0.88 -1.80 -14.15
CA LEU A 45 0.52 -2.04 -13.78
C LEU A 45 1.30 -0.73 -13.60
N PRO A 46 2.32 -0.70 -12.72
CA PRO A 46 3.22 0.44 -12.61
C PRO A 46 3.92 0.76 -13.93
N MET A 47 3.97 2.04 -14.31
CA MET A 47 4.47 2.48 -15.62
C MET A 47 5.80 3.23 -15.49
N ALA A 48 6.80 2.88 -16.30
CA ALA A 48 8.05 3.66 -16.35
C ALA A 48 7.82 5.10 -16.83
N ILE A 49 6.88 5.30 -17.77
CA ILE A 49 6.53 6.59 -18.34
C ILE A 49 5.05 6.86 -18.11
N LEU A 50 4.71 8.04 -17.59
CA LEU A 50 3.31 8.45 -17.43
C LEU A 50 2.60 8.51 -18.78
N ASP A 51 1.56 7.67 -18.93
CA ASP A 51 0.65 7.70 -20.07
C ASP A 51 0.09 9.13 -20.25
N ARG A 52 0.12 9.62 -21.49
CA ARG A 52 -0.33 10.98 -21.84
C ARG A 52 -1.77 11.23 -21.42
N ARG A 53 -2.59 10.19 -21.41
CA ARG A 53 -4.01 10.23 -21.03
C ARG A 53 -4.26 10.55 -19.57
N PHE A 54 -3.26 10.34 -18.71
CA PHE A 54 -3.33 10.64 -17.28
C PHE A 54 -2.57 11.93 -16.91
N ARG A 55 -2.14 12.70 -17.90
CA ARG A 55 -1.58 14.04 -17.66
C ARG A 55 -2.70 15.02 -17.37
N ILE A 56 -2.50 15.83 -16.33
CA ILE A 56 -3.39 16.93 -16.00
C ILE A 56 -3.24 18.04 -17.03
N THR A 57 -4.34 18.36 -17.70
CA THR A 57 -4.43 19.42 -18.71
C THR A 57 -5.73 20.18 -18.50
N LYS A 58 -5.90 21.33 -19.16
CA LYS A 58 -7.16 22.08 -19.13
C LYS A 58 -8.35 21.24 -19.60
N THR A 59 -8.13 20.33 -20.56
CA THR A 59 -9.16 19.45 -21.14
C THR A 59 -9.32 18.13 -20.38
N ASN A 60 -8.47 17.85 -19.40
CA ASN A 60 -8.54 16.64 -18.56
C ASN A 60 -8.16 16.99 -17.11
N PRO A 61 -8.99 17.79 -16.42
CA PRO A 61 -8.69 18.22 -15.05
C PRO A 61 -8.90 17.11 -14.02
N SER A 62 -9.69 16.09 -14.36
CA SER A 62 -10.12 15.00 -13.47
C SER A 62 -9.43 13.67 -13.78
N ALA A 63 -8.18 13.70 -14.23
CA ALA A 63 -7.43 12.46 -14.45
C ALA A 63 -7.23 11.71 -13.12
N PRO A 64 -7.15 10.38 -13.12
CA PRO A 64 -6.84 9.65 -11.89
C PRO A 64 -5.50 10.12 -11.31
N THR A 65 -5.36 10.07 -9.99
CA THR A 65 -4.09 10.40 -9.32
C THR A 65 -3.10 9.25 -9.49
N LEU A 66 -1.92 9.58 -10.00
CA LEU A 66 -0.77 8.68 -10.05
C LEU A 66 0.42 9.34 -9.39
N HIS A 67 1.25 8.53 -8.76
CA HIS A 67 2.41 8.94 -7.99
C HIS A 67 3.68 8.38 -8.61
N PHE A 68 4.71 9.22 -8.76
CA PHE A 68 6.00 8.81 -9.28
C PHE A 68 7.00 8.68 -8.14
N GLY A 69 7.54 7.47 -7.96
CA GLY A 69 8.39 7.19 -6.82
C GLY A 69 8.98 5.79 -6.83
N LEU A 70 9.57 5.43 -5.69
CA LEU A 70 10.13 4.10 -5.45
C LEU A 70 9.22 3.34 -4.50
N ALA A 71 8.82 2.13 -4.89
CA ALA A 71 8.22 1.19 -3.98
C ALA A 71 9.28 0.65 -3.02
N PHE A 72 8.87 0.41 -1.77
CA PHE A 72 9.72 -0.18 -0.76
C PHE A 72 8.98 -1.30 -0.04
N THR A 73 9.76 -2.24 0.49
CA THR A 73 9.30 -3.30 1.37
C THR A 73 9.55 -2.93 2.83
N LYS A 74 9.00 -3.74 3.75
CA LYS A 74 9.31 -3.62 5.18
C LYS A 74 10.81 -3.72 5.44
N ASP A 75 11.48 -4.66 4.78
CA ASP A 75 12.90 -4.92 5.00
C ASP A 75 13.77 -3.75 4.53
N ASN A 76 13.42 -3.11 3.41
CA ASN A 76 14.10 -1.89 2.94
C ASN A 76 14.09 -0.76 3.98
N ILE A 77 12.91 -0.50 4.57
CA ILE A 77 12.74 0.54 5.58
C ILE A 77 13.48 0.19 6.86
N MET A 78 13.33 -1.05 7.35
CA MET A 78 13.98 -1.48 8.59
C MET A 78 15.50 -1.50 8.44
N HIS A 79 16.01 -1.88 7.26
CA HIS A 79 17.43 -1.77 6.94
C HIS A 79 17.92 -0.33 7.09
N CYS A 80 17.33 0.61 6.36
CA CYS A 80 17.70 2.03 6.42
C CYS A 80 17.61 2.59 7.85
N ALA A 81 16.51 2.29 8.55
CA ALA A 81 16.26 2.75 9.91
C ALA A 81 17.31 2.24 10.91
N ASN A 82 17.75 0.99 10.79
CA ASN A 82 18.75 0.38 11.66
C ASN A 82 20.17 0.87 11.30
N THR A 83 20.52 0.91 10.02
CA THR A 83 21.82 1.39 9.53
C THR A 83 22.13 2.79 10.04
N HIS A 84 21.13 3.68 10.05
CA HIS A 84 21.28 5.07 10.50
C HIS A 84 20.77 5.35 11.91
N GLN A 85 20.42 4.31 12.68
CA GLN A 85 19.92 4.42 14.05
C GLN A 85 18.76 5.43 14.20
N LEU A 86 17.83 5.44 13.25
CA LEU A 86 16.75 6.42 13.16
C LEU A 86 15.61 6.17 14.16
N LEU A 87 15.57 4.98 14.77
CA LEU A 87 14.51 4.59 15.70
C LEU A 87 14.84 5.00 17.15
N PRO A 88 13.87 5.55 17.89
CA PRO A 88 13.98 5.71 19.34
C PRO A 88 14.30 4.38 20.03
N ALA A 89 15.00 4.42 21.16
CA ALA A 89 15.41 3.24 21.93
C ALA A 89 14.27 2.23 22.18
N MET A 90 13.06 2.71 22.51
CA MET A 90 11.86 1.87 22.72
C MET A 90 11.39 1.08 21.49
N PHE A 91 11.95 1.35 20.31
CA PHE A 91 11.63 0.71 19.04
C PHE A 91 12.83 0.03 18.39
N GLN A 92 13.97 -0.10 19.09
CA GLN A 92 15.16 -0.75 18.54
C GLN A 92 15.02 -2.27 18.48
N ASP A 93 14.38 -2.87 19.48
CA ASP A 93 14.25 -4.32 19.56
C ASP A 93 13.20 -4.89 18.60
N GLU A 94 13.43 -6.14 18.17
CA GLU A 94 12.39 -6.92 17.50
C GLU A 94 11.22 -7.21 18.43
N GLU A 95 10.02 -7.11 17.86
CA GLU A 95 8.79 -7.15 18.63
C GLU A 95 7.88 -8.23 18.05
N THR A 96 7.45 -9.13 18.92
CA THR A 96 6.66 -10.31 18.53
C THR A 96 5.17 -10.01 18.54
N ASP A 97 4.73 -8.98 19.28
CA ASP A 97 3.34 -8.50 19.22
C ASP A 97 3.07 -7.80 17.87
N PRO A 98 2.14 -8.31 17.03
CA PRO A 98 1.83 -7.73 15.73
C PRO A 98 1.42 -6.24 15.79
N LYS A 99 0.73 -5.82 16.85
CA LYS A 99 0.29 -4.42 17.00
C LYS A 99 1.47 -3.49 17.22
N ARG A 100 2.37 -3.85 18.12
CA ARG A 100 3.58 -3.07 18.36
C ARG A 100 4.56 -3.16 17.19
N ALA A 101 4.68 -4.30 16.51
CA ALA A 101 5.45 -4.42 15.27
C ALA A 101 4.94 -3.49 14.17
N SER A 102 3.62 -3.37 14.00
CA SER A 102 2.99 -2.44 13.04
C SER A 102 3.25 -0.98 13.41
N ARG A 103 3.19 -0.65 14.71
CA ARG A 103 3.52 0.68 15.21
C ARG A 103 5.00 1.02 14.97
N ARG A 104 5.91 0.10 15.29
CA ARG A 104 7.35 0.23 15.03
C ARG A 104 7.62 0.50 13.55
N PHE A 105 7.00 -0.28 12.67
CA PHE A 105 7.15 -0.09 11.23
C PHE A 105 6.63 1.27 10.75
N SER A 106 5.47 1.71 11.27
CA SER A 106 4.94 3.03 10.95
C SER A 106 5.87 4.17 11.38
N VAL A 107 6.48 4.05 12.57
CA VAL A 107 7.50 5.00 13.06
C VAL A 107 8.75 4.95 12.17
N ALA A 108 9.19 3.76 11.77
CA ALA A 108 10.34 3.59 10.89
C ALA A 108 10.14 4.26 9.52
N ILE A 109 8.95 4.10 8.90
CA ILE A 109 8.62 4.76 7.64
C ILE A 109 8.78 6.28 7.77
N MET A 110 8.22 6.88 8.83
CA MET A 110 8.29 8.33 9.03
C MET A 110 9.72 8.80 9.30
N ALA A 111 10.49 8.06 10.11
CA ALA A 111 11.87 8.41 10.41
C ALA A 111 12.79 8.33 9.17
N VAL A 112 12.64 7.26 8.38
CA VAL A 112 13.36 7.08 7.11
C VAL A 112 12.96 8.17 6.11
N LYS A 113 11.66 8.48 5.99
CA LYS A 113 11.18 9.56 5.13
C LYS A 113 11.84 10.90 5.50
N ASP A 114 11.79 11.28 6.78
CA ASP A 114 12.37 12.53 7.27
C ASP A 114 13.89 12.59 7.02
N TYR A 115 14.59 11.47 7.20
CA TYR A 115 16.01 11.36 6.88
C TYR A 115 16.28 11.61 5.39
N LEU A 116 15.57 10.91 4.50
CA LEU A 116 15.73 11.07 3.05
C LEU A 116 15.42 12.51 2.59
N GLU A 117 14.35 13.10 3.12
CA GLU A 117 13.94 14.48 2.82
C GLU A 117 15.01 15.50 3.24
N ARG A 118 15.59 15.36 4.43
CA ARG A 118 16.63 16.25 4.94
C ARG A 118 17.94 16.10 4.15
N SER A 119 18.35 14.86 3.88
CA SER A 119 19.60 14.57 3.16
C SER A 119 19.58 15.10 1.73
N GLN A 120 18.44 14.98 1.03
CA GLN A 120 18.30 15.42 -0.36
C GLN A 120 17.62 16.80 -0.52
N LYS A 121 17.20 17.43 0.59
CA LYS A 121 16.45 18.70 0.61
C LYS A 121 15.21 18.67 -0.29
N VAL A 122 14.47 17.57 -0.24
CA VAL A 122 13.25 17.32 -1.02
C VAL A 122 12.06 17.13 -0.10
N MET A 123 10.86 17.24 -0.65
CA MET A 123 9.64 16.75 -0.03
C MET A 123 9.25 15.44 -0.70
N LEU A 124 9.02 14.41 0.09
CA LEU A 124 8.50 13.12 -0.31
C LEU A 124 7.06 12.99 0.21
N SER A 125 6.22 12.27 -0.50
CA SER A 125 5.00 11.72 0.08
C SER A 125 5.14 10.21 0.26
N CYS A 126 4.44 9.67 1.26
CA CYS A 126 4.36 8.23 1.47
C CYS A 126 2.95 7.80 1.09
N GLU A 127 2.83 7.04 0.02
CA GLU A 127 1.53 6.68 -0.56
C GLU A 127 1.37 5.17 -0.61
N ILE A 128 0.12 4.73 -0.56
CA ILE A 128 -0.23 3.32 -0.77
C ILE A 128 -0.69 3.22 -2.24
N PRO A 129 0.10 2.58 -3.11
CA PRO A 129 -0.31 2.31 -4.48
C PRO A 129 -1.32 1.17 -4.56
N LEU A 130 -1.98 1.07 -5.71
CA LEU A 130 -2.65 -0.16 -6.15
C LEU A 130 -1.58 -1.27 -6.30
N SER A 131 -1.51 -2.17 -5.32
CA SER A 131 -0.57 -3.29 -5.28
C SER A 131 -1.18 -4.48 -4.54
N PRO A 132 -1.07 -5.71 -5.06
CA PRO A 132 -1.59 -6.90 -4.39
C PRO A 132 -0.78 -7.28 -3.15
N GLU A 133 0.48 -6.82 -3.07
CA GLU A 133 1.44 -7.16 -2.02
C GLU A 133 1.47 -6.12 -0.89
N GLY A 134 0.66 -5.06 -0.98
CA GLY A 134 0.58 -4.03 0.05
C GLY A 134 1.88 -3.22 0.22
N SER A 135 2.70 -3.15 -0.82
CA SER A 135 3.87 -2.27 -0.86
C SER A 135 3.45 -0.80 -0.77
N ALA A 136 4.27 0.03 -0.12
CA ALA A 136 4.12 1.49 -0.09
C ALA A 136 5.19 2.13 -0.97
N ILE A 137 4.98 3.39 -1.35
CA ILE A 137 5.93 4.15 -2.17
C ILE A 137 6.37 5.41 -1.45
N PHE A 138 7.65 5.77 -1.61
CA PHE A 138 8.09 7.15 -1.44
C PHE A 138 8.00 7.86 -2.79
N SER A 139 7.04 8.78 -2.89
CA SER A 139 6.72 9.54 -4.09
C SER A 139 7.40 10.90 -4.08
N LEU A 140 8.06 11.24 -5.20
CA LEU A 140 8.63 12.57 -5.42
C LEU A 140 7.56 13.57 -5.84
N TYR A 141 6.55 13.10 -6.58
CA TYR A 141 5.46 13.93 -7.06
C TYR A 141 4.32 13.10 -7.66
N SER A 142 3.14 13.69 -7.76
CA SER A 142 2.02 13.14 -8.51
C SER A 142 1.89 13.76 -9.89
N ASN A 143 1.00 13.21 -10.71
CA ASN A 143 0.60 13.82 -11.99
C ASN A 143 -0.09 15.18 -11.79
N TYR A 144 -0.55 15.50 -10.58
CA TYR A 144 -1.08 16.81 -10.18
C TYR A 144 0.00 17.80 -9.69
N THR A 145 1.21 17.33 -9.37
CA THR A 145 2.29 18.23 -8.96
C THR A 145 2.67 19.17 -10.10
N ARG A 146 2.58 20.49 -9.82
CA ARG A 146 2.92 21.56 -10.77
C ARG A 146 4.34 21.37 -11.30
N ARG A 147 4.54 21.54 -12.61
CA ARG A 147 5.86 21.35 -13.28
C ARG A 147 7.00 22.09 -12.59
N ARG A 148 6.77 23.32 -12.11
CA ARG A 148 7.78 24.14 -11.40
C ARG A 148 8.30 23.53 -10.09
N LEU A 149 7.55 22.58 -9.50
CA LEU A 149 7.94 21.90 -8.27
C LEU A 149 8.69 20.60 -8.56
N ARG A 150 8.67 20.13 -9.81
CA ARG A 150 9.46 18.96 -10.23
C ARG A 150 10.91 19.39 -10.38
N ARG A 151 11.83 18.52 -9.97
CA ARG A 151 13.27 18.76 -10.02
C ARG A 151 13.97 17.80 -11.00
N PRO A 152 13.69 17.87 -12.32
CA PRO A 152 14.15 16.86 -13.28
C PRO A 152 15.67 16.75 -13.35
N GLN A 153 16.40 17.84 -13.08
CA GLN A 153 17.88 17.86 -13.11
C GLN A 153 18.51 17.04 -11.98
N THR A 154 17.87 17.01 -10.80
CA THR A 154 18.38 16.29 -9.62
C THR A 154 17.61 15.00 -9.36
N GLU A 155 16.52 14.74 -10.06
CA GLU A 155 15.64 13.58 -9.87
C GLU A 155 16.42 12.26 -9.87
N LYS A 156 17.28 12.06 -10.87
CA LYS A 156 18.11 10.85 -10.97
C LYS A 156 19.02 10.68 -9.75
N LEU A 157 19.61 11.77 -9.26
CA LEU A 157 20.50 11.73 -8.09
C LEU A 157 19.71 11.39 -6.81
N ILE A 158 18.54 12.02 -6.64
CA ILE A 158 17.65 11.76 -5.51
C ILE A 158 17.20 10.29 -5.51
N LEU A 159 16.75 9.77 -6.66
CA LEU A 159 16.31 8.38 -6.79
C LEU A 159 17.45 7.38 -6.57
N ASN A 160 18.67 7.68 -7.04
CA ASN A 160 19.83 6.83 -6.80
C ASN A 160 20.17 6.77 -5.31
N PHE A 161 20.22 7.94 -4.65
CA PHE A 161 20.43 8.02 -3.21
C PHE A 161 19.37 7.24 -2.44
N MET A 162 18.08 7.45 -2.75
CA MET A 162 17.00 6.72 -2.08
C MET A 162 17.12 5.20 -2.27
N ARG A 163 17.51 4.71 -3.46
CA ARG A 163 17.69 3.27 -3.68
C ARG A 163 18.84 2.70 -2.86
N GLU A 164 19.96 3.40 -2.81
CA GLU A 164 21.13 2.99 -2.02
C GLU A 164 20.78 2.92 -0.53
N GLU A 165 20.17 3.97 0.01
CA GLU A 165 19.78 4.06 1.42
C GLU A 165 18.74 3.01 1.83
N LEU A 166 17.83 2.66 0.91
CA LEU A 166 16.80 1.66 1.13
C LEU A 166 17.26 0.24 0.81
N ASN A 167 18.52 0.06 0.39
CA ASN A 167 19.06 -1.21 -0.08
C ASN A 167 18.13 -1.89 -1.11
N ILE A 168 17.74 -1.11 -2.12
CA ILE A 168 16.91 -1.57 -3.24
C ILE A 168 17.85 -1.90 -4.41
N ASP A 169 17.70 -3.11 -4.95
CA ASP A 169 18.51 -3.57 -6.08
C ASP A 169 18.44 -2.61 -7.27
N GLN A 170 19.56 -2.49 -8.00
CA GLN A 170 19.66 -1.53 -9.09
C GLN A 170 19.00 -2.00 -10.40
N ASP A 171 18.33 -3.14 -10.36
CA ASP A 171 17.69 -3.76 -11.50
C ASP A 171 16.53 -2.92 -12.07
N GLN A 172 16.22 -3.14 -13.35
CA GLN A 172 15.16 -2.41 -14.08
C GLN A 172 13.78 -2.53 -13.42
N GLU A 173 13.53 -3.62 -12.70
CA GLU A 173 12.28 -3.85 -11.98
C GLU A 173 12.06 -2.86 -10.83
N HIS A 174 13.15 -2.39 -10.22
CA HIS A 174 13.15 -1.53 -9.04
C HIS A 174 13.43 -0.06 -9.36
N LEU A 175 13.40 0.32 -10.64
CA LEU A 175 13.41 1.71 -11.04
C LEU A 175 12.11 2.41 -10.62
N ALA A 176 12.21 3.74 -10.44
CA ALA A 176 11.05 4.55 -10.14
C ALA A 176 10.00 4.46 -11.25
N LYS A 177 8.75 4.26 -10.85
CA LYS A 177 7.60 4.07 -11.73
C LYS A 177 6.45 4.96 -11.30
N TRP A 178 5.48 5.10 -12.19
CA TRP A 178 4.18 5.71 -11.92
C TRP A 178 3.22 4.64 -11.42
N TYR A 179 2.74 4.84 -10.20
CA TYR A 179 1.80 3.94 -9.53
C TYR A 179 0.43 4.60 -9.46
N TRP A 180 -0.62 3.80 -9.64
CA TRP A 180 -1.99 4.23 -9.38
C TRP A 180 -2.19 4.39 -7.87
N ASP A 181 -2.80 5.50 -7.46
CA ASP A 181 -3.19 5.72 -6.08
C ASP A 181 -4.28 4.71 -5.66
N MET A 182 -4.20 4.15 -4.45
CA MET A 182 -5.16 3.15 -3.94
C MET A 182 -6.62 3.62 -3.99
N ARG A 183 -6.88 4.93 -3.91
CA ARG A 183 -8.24 5.50 -4.05
C ARG A 183 -8.85 5.25 -5.43
N HIS A 184 -8.02 4.94 -6.41
CA HIS A 184 -8.44 4.50 -7.74
C HIS A 184 -8.39 2.97 -7.83
N GLY A 185 -8.91 2.30 -6.79
CA GLY A 185 -9.06 0.85 -6.70
C GLY A 185 -10.32 0.36 -7.41
N THR A 186 -11.04 -0.57 -6.77
CA THR A 186 -12.22 -1.25 -7.32
C THR A 186 -13.39 -0.33 -7.63
N ASP A 187 -13.54 0.75 -6.86
CA ASP A 187 -14.69 1.67 -7.00
C ASP A 187 -14.47 2.71 -8.12
N TYR A 188 -13.26 2.79 -8.66
CA TYR A 188 -12.92 3.72 -9.73
C TYR A 188 -13.07 3.09 -11.11
N VAL A 189 -13.93 3.71 -11.93
CA VAL A 189 -14.11 3.37 -13.34
C VAL A 189 -13.33 4.36 -14.20
N SER A 190 -12.34 3.85 -14.93
CA SER A 190 -11.60 4.62 -15.92
C SER A 190 -12.46 4.87 -17.16
N LYS A 191 -12.27 6.03 -17.79
CA LYS A 191 -12.85 6.32 -19.11
C LYS A 191 -12.26 5.48 -20.25
N TYR A 192 -11.20 4.74 -19.96
CA TYR A 192 -10.47 3.87 -20.89
C TYR A 192 -10.68 2.41 -20.47
N ALA A 193 -11.35 1.64 -21.33
CA ALA A 193 -11.85 0.30 -21.02
C ALA A 193 -10.76 -0.70 -20.62
N GLU A 194 -9.54 -0.55 -21.15
CA GLU A 194 -8.42 -1.44 -20.86
C GLU A 194 -7.89 -1.33 -19.42
N PHE A 195 -8.28 -0.28 -18.67
CA PHE A 195 -7.94 -0.12 -17.25
C PHE A 195 -9.10 -0.50 -16.33
N ASN A 196 -10.17 -1.11 -16.85
CA ASN A 196 -11.32 -1.58 -16.07
C ASN A 196 -11.34 -3.12 -15.98
N LEU A 197 -12.07 -3.64 -15.00
CA LEU A 197 -12.34 -5.06 -14.81
C LEU A 197 -13.61 -5.52 -15.51
#